data_AF-A0A8T4NIJ5-F1
#
_entry.id   AF-A0A8T4NIJ5-F1
#
_cell.length_a   1.000
_cell.length_b   1.000
_cell.length_c   1.000
_cell.angle_alpha   90.00
_cell.angle_beta   90.00
_cell.angle_gamma   90.00
#
_symmetry.space_group_name_H-M   'P 1'
#
loop_
_entity.id
_entity.type
_entity.pdbx_description
1 polymer ?
#
loop_
_entity_poly.entity_id
_entity_poly.type
_entity_poly.pdbx_seq_one_letter_code
_entity_poly.pdbx_strand_id
1 'polypeptide(L)' 'MNATDIINVVSRYNNVSTDSSFVSAYDINKDNKINVADIARIGFEYETR' A
#
# COMPACT_ATOMS: atom_id res chain seq x y z
N MET A 1 -7.97 0.87 10.06
CA MET A 1 -6.78 0.16 9.58
C MET A 1 -5.87 -0.04 10.77
N ASN A 2 -5.20 -1.19 10.82
CA ASN A 2 -4.32 -1.56 11.93
C ASN A 2 -2.88 -1.72 11.41
N ALA A 3 -1.91 -1.88 12.31
CA ALA A 3 -0.50 -2.04 11.94
C ALA A 3 -0.24 -3.21 10.96
N THR A 4 -1.12 -4.21 10.95
CA THR A 4 -1.07 -5.35 10.02
C THR A 4 -1.24 -4.91 8.56
N ASP A 5 -2.06 -3.89 8.28
CA ASP A 5 -2.25 -3.36 6.92
C ASP A 5 -0.94 -2.77 6.37
N ILE A 6 -0.18 -2.07 7.22
CA ILE A 6 1.14 -1.50 6.87
C ILE A 6 2.14 -2.62 6.57
N ILE A 7 2.19 -3.67 7.39
CA ILE A 7 3.10 -4.82 7.17
C ILE A 7 2.82 -5.47 5.81
N ASN A 8 1.55 -5.60 5.42
CA ASN A 8 1.18 -6.19 4.15
C ASN A 8 1.63 -5.33 2.95
N VAL A 9 1.55 -4.01 3.04
CA VAL A 9 2.06 -3.09 2.01
C VAL A 9 3.58 -3.14 1.94
N VAL A 10 4.27 -3.07 3.09
CA VAL A 10 5.74 -3.14 3.15
C VAL A 10 6.28 -4.45 2.58
N SER A 11 5.60 -5.57 2.80
CA SER A 11 6.01 -6.88 2.23
C SER A 11 5.98 -6.94 0.69
N ARG A 12 5.38 -5.94 0.03
CA ARG A 12 5.22 -5.85 -1.43
C ARG A 12 5.80 -4.56 -2.01
N TYR A 13 6.63 -3.87 -1.22
CA TYR A 13 7.22 -2.60 -1.59
C TYR A 13 8.00 -2.72 -2.91
N ASN A 14 7.89 -1.72 -3.78
CA ASN A 14 8.43 -1.65 -5.14
C ASN A 14 7.75 -2.52 -6.21
N ASN A 15 6.71 -3.30 -5.88
CA ASN A 15 5.93 -3.94 -6.94
C ASN A 15 5.21 -2.87 -7.80
N VAL A 16 5.21 -3.08 -9.11
CA VAL A 16 4.43 -2.32 -10.10
C VAL A 16 3.44 -3.24 -10.82
N SER A 17 2.43 -2.69 -11.49
CA SER A 17 1.31 -3.47 -12.07
C SER A 17 1.70 -4.55 -13.09
N THR A 18 2.91 -4.50 -13.65
CA THR A 18 3.45 -5.52 -14.56
C THR A 18 4.11 -6.70 -13.86
N ASP A 19 4.36 -6.60 -12.55
CA ASP A 19 5.00 -7.67 -11.78
C ASP A 19 3.99 -8.77 -11.47
N SER A 20 4.40 -10.03 -11.60
CA SER A 20 3.53 -11.18 -11.29
C SER A 20 3.11 -11.26 -9.82
N SER A 21 3.86 -10.61 -8.93
CA SER A 21 3.59 -10.51 -7.49
C SER A 21 2.73 -9.30 -7.12
N PHE A 22 2.35 -8.46 -8.09
CA PHE A 22 1.52 -7.29 -7.83
C PHE A 22 0.12 -7.70 -7.37
N VAL A 23 -0.33 -7.08 -6.28
CA VAL A 23 -1.67 -7.31 -5.72
C VAL A 23 -2.31 -5.95 -5.52
N SER A 24 -3.28 -5.64 -6.38
CA SER A 24 -3.94 -4.32 -6.46
C SER A 24 -4.63 -3.89 -5.16
N ALA A 25 -4.95 -4.83 -4.27
CA ALA A 25 -5.51 -4.52 -2.95
C ALA A 25 -4.54 -3.73 -2.04
N TYR A 26 -3.23 -3.73 -2.33
CA TYR A 26 -2.21 -2.98 -1.58
C TYR A 26 -1.71 -1.72 -2.29
N ASP A 27 -2.22 -1.44 -3.49
CA ASP A 27 -2.10 -0.16 -4.19
C ASP A 27 -3.28 0.73 -3.76
N ILE A 28 -3.09 1.41 -2.64
CA ILE A 28 -4.14 2.14 -1.93
C ILE A 28 -4.49 3.43 -2.68
N ASN A 29 -3.48 4.09 -3.26
CA ASN A 29 -3.69 5.31 -4.03
C ASN A 29 -4.05 5.08 -5.51
N LYS A 30 -4.02 3.82 -5.98
CA LYS A 30 -4.36 3.36 -7.34
C LYS A 30 -3.46 3.95 -8.41
N ASP A 31 -2.16 4.11 -8.12
CA ASP A 31 -1.17 4.65 -9.06
C ASP A 31 -0.39 3.58 -9.83
N ASN A 32 -0.76 2.30 -9.67
CA ASN A 32 -0.11 1.11 -10.21
C ASN A 32 1.26 0.80 -9.60
N LYS A 33 1.57 1.33 -8.42
CA LYS A 33 2.82 1.07 -7.69
C LYS A 33 2.48 0.86 -6.22
N ILE A 34 3.20 -0.07 -5.59
CA ILE A 34 3.12 -0.26 -4.14
C ILE A 34 4.36 0.37 -3.52
N ASN A 35 4.20 1.54 -2.88
CA ASN A 35 5.31 2.33 -2.36
C ASN A 35 4.95 3.15 -1.10
N VAL A 36 5.80 4.12 -0.73
CA VAL A 36 5.62 4.95 0.47
C VAL A 36 4.33 5.77 0.45
N ALA A 37 3.80 6.11 -0.73
CA ALA A 37 2.54 6.83 -0.88
C ALA A 37 1.35 6.03 -0.34
N ASP A 38 1.35 4.71 -0.51
CA ASP A 38 0.32 3.83 0.04
C ASP A 38 0.37 3.78 1.56
N ILE A 39 1.58 3.68 2.12
CA ILE A 39 1.80 3.71 3.57
C ILE A 39 1.33 5.06 4.14
N ALA A 40 1.69 6.16 3.49
CA ALA A 40 1.29 7.50 3.90
C ALA A 40 -0.24 7.68 3.83
N ARG A 41 -0.91 7.12 2.82
CA ARG A 41 -2.37 7.13 2.69
C ARG A 41 -3.04 6.39 3.86
N ILE A 42 -2.55 5.20 4.21
CA ILE A 42 -3.03 4.43 5.37
C ILE A 42 -2.88 5.24 6.66
N GLY A 43 -1.70 5.87 6.87
CA GLY A 43 -1.45 6.71 8.04
C GLY A 43 -2.38 7.92 8.11
N PHE A 44 -2.58 8.62 6.99
CA PHE A 44 -3.51 9.75 6.92
C PHE A 44 -4.94 9.33 7.28
N GLU A 45 -5.43 8.24 6.70
CA GLU A 45 -6.78 7.72 6.99
C GLU A 45 -6.95 7.25 8.44
N TYR A 46 -5.87 6.84 9.11
CA TYR A 46 -5.91 6.50 10.54
C TYR A 46 -6.06 7.75 11.42
N GLU A 47 -5.29 8.80 11.16
CA GLU A 47 -5.32 10.05 11.93
C GLU A 47 -6.63 10.85 11.75
N THR A 48 -7.31 10.69 10.62
CA THR A 48 -8.56 11.42 10.33
C THR A 48 -9.85 10.68 10.75
N ARG A 49 -9.75 9.59 11.50
CA ARG A 49 -10.89 8.79 12.00
C ARG A 49 -11.15 9.03 13.48
#